data_AF-A0A918V9K2-F1
#
_entry.id   AF-A0A918V9K2-F1
#
_cell.length_a   1.000
_cell.length_b   1.000
_cell.length_c   1.000
_cell.angle_alpha   90.00
_cell.angle_beta   90.00
_cell.angle_gamma   90.00
#
_symmetry.space_group_name_H-M   'P 1'
#
loop_
_entity.id
_entity.type
_entity.pdbx_description
1 polymer ?
#
loop_
_entity_poly.entity_id
_entity_poly.type
_entity_poly.pdbx_seq_one_letter_code
_entity_poly.pdbx_strand_id
1 'polypeptide(L)'
;MTRRLTARFAAVWRERHPAGRYRYRDPAAAPVPALTAAYTTLGRRVERAGFVPPAEVPALVRDAAEEREWALTAPPAEEVAAAGTLLLGVPMDNFSVPAALKAWIDRVSFPNAFTGPDGGRSPLRETRVVAVMARGGGYGPGAPRASTATSRRPTGRRTSPASAGRRTTCTWWPPNSPASTSCRSSPAWSTWPPPP
;
A
#
# COMPACT_ATOMS: atom_id res chain seq x y z
N MET A 1 -2.11 13.98 18.15
CA MET A 1 -1.88 15.20 17.34
C MET A 1 -2.73 15.20 16.07
N THR A 2 -2.56 14.23 15.16
CA THR A 2 -3.33 14.16 13.88
C THR A 2 -4.83 14.33 14.06
N ARG A 3 -5.45 13.64 15.03
CA ARG A 3 -6.89 13.75 15.35
C ARG A 3 -7.35 15.18 15.66
N ARG A 4 -6.56 15.96 16.41
CA ARG A 4 -6.91 17.35 16.74
C ARG A 4 -6.82 18.26 15.51
N LEU A 5 -5.78 18.09 14.70
CA LEU A 5 -5.57 18.87 13.48
C LEU A 5 -6.63 18.56 12.41
N THR A 6 -6.96 17.28 12.21
CA THR A 6 -8.04 16.90 11.28
C THR A 6 -9.40 17.36 11.78
N ALA A 7 -9.67 17.32 13.09
CA ALA A 7 -10.90 17.88 13.64
C ALA A 7 -11.00 19.40 13.40
N ARG A 8 -9.91 20.14 13.58
CA ARG A 8 -9.89 21.60 13.29
C ARG A 8 -10.09 21.88 11.80
N PHE A 9 -9.43 21.13 10.91
CA PHE A 9 -9.65 21.24 9.47
C PHE A 9 -11.12 20.98 9.12
N ALA A 10 -11.69 19.88 9.63
CA ALA A 10 -13.08 19.50 9.36
C ALA A 10 -14.07 20.57 9.84
N ALA A 11 -13.84 21.17 11.01
CA ALA A 11 -14.67 22.27 11.52
C ALA A 11 -14.66 23.48 10.56
N VAL A 12 -13.47 23.96 10.19
CA VAL A 12 -13.32 25.10 9.26
C VAL A 12 -13.87 24.77 7.87
N TRP A 13 -13.68 23.54 7.40
CA TRP A 13 -14.21 23.11 6.11
C TRP A 13 -15.74 23.16 6.11
N ARG A 14 -16.40 22.66 7.17
CA ARG A 14 -17.87 22.67 7.29
C ARG A 14 -18.44 24.08 7.41
N GLU A 15 -17.77 24.97 8.12
CA GLU A 15 -18.15 26.40 8.19
C GLU A 15 -18.15 27.06 6.81
N ARG A 16 -17.17 26.71 5.96
CA ARG A 16 -17.04 27.26 4.59
C ARG A 16 -17.90 26.56 3.55
N HIS A 17 -18.45 25.38 3.87
CA HIS A 17 -19.26 24.57 2.97
C HIS A 17 -20.55 24.13 3.70
N PRO A 18 -21.47 25.05 4.02
CA PRO A 18 -22.66 24.75 4.82
C PRO A 18 -23.63 23.76 4.15
N ALA A 19 -23.65 23.71 2.81
CA ALA A 19 -24.39 22.71 2.04
C ALA A 19 -23.62 21.40 1.82
N GLY A 20 -22.33 21.35 2.23
CA GLY A 20 -21.46 20.19 2.04
C GLY A 20 -21.82 19.07 3.00
N ARG A 21 -21.92 17.84 2.46
CA ARG A 21 -22.05 16.64 3.30
C ARG A 21 -20.71 16.34 3.98
N TYR A 22 -20.77 15.91 5.24
CA TYR A 22 -19.61 15.53 6.02
C TYR A 22 -19.80 14.14 6.63
N ARG A 23 -18.86 13.24 6.37
CA ARG A 23 -18.80 11.91 6.98
C ARG A 23 -17.47 11.76 7.72
N TYR A 24 -17.56 11.37 8.99
CA TYR A 24 -16.38 11.08 9.82
C TYR A 24 -16.23 9.57 9.95
N ARG A 25 -15.00 9.08 9.77
CA ARG A 25 -14.62 7.69 10.01
C ARG A 25 -13.35 7.65 10.84
N ASP A 26 -13.39 6.83 11.87
CA ASP A 26 -12.26 6.61 12.77
C ASP A 26 -11.90 5.12 12.79
N PRO A 27 -10.94 4.69 11.97
CA PRO A 27 -10.48 3.30 11.96
C PRO A 27 -9.87 2.84 13.28
N ALA A 28 -9.52 3.74 14.22
CA ALA A 28 -9.01 3.32 15.52
C ALA A 28 -10.16 3.01 16.51
N ALA A 29 -11.27 3.76 16.45
CA ALA A 29 -12.44 3.52 17.30
C ALA A 29 -13.39 2.45 16.74
N ALA A 30 -13.48 2.35 15.41
CA ALA A 30 -14.18 1.29 14.71
C ALA A 30 -13.22 0.58 13.75
N PRO A 31 -12.39 -0.36 14.26
CA PRO A 31 -11.40 -1.06 13.46
C PRO A 31 -12.00 -1.75 12.25
N VAL A 32 -11.36 -1.47 11.11
CA VAL A 32 -11.64 -2.13 9.85
C VAL A 32 -11.07 -3.55 9.95
N PRO A 33 -11.89 -4.62 9.86
CA PRO A 33 -11.40 -5.99 10.07
C PRO A 33 -10.26 -6.34 9.12
N ALA A 34 -9.34 -7.22 9.53
CA ALA A 34 -8.33 -7.71 8.59
C ALA A 34 -8.98 -8.37 7.37
N LEU A 35 -8.31 -8.30 6.21
CA LEU A 35 -8.76 -8.98 5.00
C LEU A 35 -8.59 -10.49 5.15
N THR A 36 -9.52 -11.25 4.60
CA THR A 36 -9.45 -12.71 4.54
C THR A 36 -9.12 -13.20 3.14
N ALA A 37 -8.90 -14.50 2.97
CA ALA A 37 -8.67 -15.10 1.66
C ALA A 37 -9.85 -14.88 0.69
N ALA A 38 -11.08 -14.76 1.20
CA ALA A 38 -12.28 -14.51 0.40
C ALA A 38 -12.19 -13.17 -0.36
N TYR A 39 -11.67 -12.11 0.27
CA TYR A 39 -11.42 -10.81 -0.36
C TYR A 39 -10.52 -10.97 -1.60
N THR A 40 -9.39 -11.66 -1.43
CA THR A 40 -8.42 -11.86 -2.51
C THR A 40 -8.96 -12.77 -3.61
N THR A 41 -9.75 -13.79 -3.26
CA THR A 41 -10.39 -14.69 -4.23
C THR A 41 -11.42 -13.95 -5.08
N LEU A 42 -12.29 -13.13 -4.46
CA LEU A 42 -13.23 -12.28 -5.17
C LEU A 42 -12.52 -11.24 -6.04
N GLY A 43 -11.51 -10.54 -5.49
CA GLY A 43 -10.72 -9.54 -6.23
C GLY A 43 -10.06 -10.11 -7.48
N ARG A 44 -9.41 -11.27 -7.38
CA ARG A 44 -8.82 -11.94 -8.56
C ARG A 44 -9.87 -12.37 -9.58
N ARG A 45 -11.08 -12.74 -9.15
CA ARG A 45 -12.18 -13.07 -10.05
C ARG A 45 -12.64 -11.84 -10.83
N VAL A 46 -12.78 -10.71 -10.14
CA VAL A 46 -13.10 -9.41 -10.73
C VAL A 46 -12.03 -8.98 -11.75
N GLU A 47 -10.74 -9.07 -11.39
CA GLU A 47 -9.64 -8.72 -12.30
C GLU A 47 -9.64 -9.59 -13.57
N ARG A 48 -9.90 -10.89 -13.46
CA ARG A 48 -9.97 -11.80 -14.61
C ARG A 48 -11.16 -11.54 -15.51
N ALA A 49 -12.24 -10.97 -14.98
CA ALA A 49 -13.40 -10.57 -15.76
C ALA A 49 -13.18 -9.25 -16.53
N GLY A 50 -12.02 -8.60 -16.35
CA GLY A 50 -11.70 -7.32 -16.96
C GLY A 50 -12.28 -6.17 -16.16
N PHE A 51 -12.99 -5.26 -16.84
CA PHE A 51 -13.67 -4.16 -16.16
C PHE A 51 -15.02 -4.62 -15.61
N VAL A 52 -15.16 -4.59 -14.29
CA VAL A 52 -16.41 -4.84 -13.57
C VAL A 52 -16.63 -3.65 -12.64
N PRO A 53 -17.67 -2.83 -12.85
CA PRO A 53 -17.95 -1.71 -11.95
C PRO A 53 -18.35 -2.26 -10.56
N PRO A 54 -18.09 -1.50 -9.47
CA PRO A 54 -18.42 -1.93 -8.11
C PRO A 54 -19.87 -2.42 -7.95
N ALA A 55 -20.83 -1.78 -8.64
CA ALA A 55 -22.24 -2.16 -8.59
C ALA A 55 -22.53 -3.58 -9.14
N GLU A 56 -21.65 -4.12 -9.98
CA GLU A 56 -21.80 -5.45 -10.59
C GLU A 56 -21.00 -6.55 -9.87
N VAL A 57 -20.08 -6.18 -8.97
CA VAL A 57 -19.30 -7.15 -8.18
C VAL A 57 -20.17 -8.14 -7.40
N PRO A 58 -21.34 -7.79 -6.83
CA PRO A 58 -22.23 -8.75 -6.18
C PRO A 58 -22.58 -9.98 -7.05
N ALA A 59 -22.71 -9.81 -8.37
CA ALA A 59 -23.02 -10.91 -9.28
C ALA A 59 -21.89 -11.95 -9.41
N LEU A 60 -20.67 -11.59 -8.99
CA LEU A 60 -19.50 -12.46 -9.00
C LEU A 60 -19.25 -13.16 -7.66
N VAL A 61 -19.97 -12.80 -6.59
CA VAL A 61 -19.88 -13.42 -5.26
C VAL A 61 -20.37 -14.87 -5.33
N ARG A 62 -19.65 -15.79 -4.68
CA ARG A 62 -19.94 -17.24 -4.73
C ARG A 62 -20.36 -17.85 -3.41
N ASP A 63 -20.01 -17.23 -2.29
CA ASP A 63 -20.28 -17.76 -0.96
C ASP A 63 -20.43 -16.64 0.09
N ALA A 64 -20.86 -17.02 1.29
CA ALA A 64 -21.11 -16.11 2.39
C ALA A 64 -19.84 -15.39 2.90
N ALA A 65 -18.64 -15.97 2.69
CA ALA A 65 -17.40 -15.33 3.10
C ALA A 65 -17.04 -14.18 2.15
N GLU A 66 -17.21 -14.39 0.85
CA GLU A 66 -17.07 -13.34 -0.17
C GLU A 66 -18.14 -12.26 -0.02
N GLU A 67 -19.39 -12.64 0.26
CA GLU A 67 -20.48 -11.70 0.55
C GLU A 67 -20.12 -10.80 1.74
N ARG A 68 -19.62 -11.39 2.83
CA ARG A 68 -19.15 -10.65 4.00
C ARG A 68 -18.01 -9.70 3.66
N GLU A 69 -17.00 -10.12 2.89
CA GLU A 69 -15.89 -9.22 2.51
C GLU A 69 -16.37 -8.09 1.61
N TRP A 70 -17.29 -8.37 0.68
CA TRP A 70 -17.88 -7.34 -0.17
C TRP A 70 -18.71 -6.33 0.64
N ALA A 71 -19.52 -6.77 1.60
CA ALA A 71 -20.28 -5.91 2.50
C ALA A 71 -19.40 -4.97 3.34
N LEU A 72 -18.17 -5.38 3.66
CA LEU A 72 -17.19 -4.54 4.34
C LEU A 72 -16.43 -3.59 3.39
N THR A 73 -16.40 -3.91 2.09
CA THR A 73 -15.59 -3.25 1.07
C THR A 73 -16.36 -2.17 0.31
N ALA A 74 -17.60 -2.45 -0.09
CA ALA A 74 -18.40 -1.54 -0.90
C ALA A 74 -18.66 -0.19 -0.21
N PRO A 75 -19.11 -0.12 1.06
CA PRO A 75 -19.45 1.16 1.69
C PRO A 75 -18.31 2.18 1.74
N PRO A 76 -17.08 1.85 2.22
CA PRO A 76 -16.00 2.83 2.24
C PRO A 76 -15.53 3.21 0.82
N ALA A 77 -15.63 2.31 -0.16
CA ALA A 77 -15.27 2.64 -1.55
C ALA A 77 -16.29 3.64 -2.15
N GLU A 78 -17.58 3.44 -1.93
CA GLU A 78 -18.65 4.37 -2.34
C GLU A 78 -18.51 5.73 -1.64
N GLU A 79 -18.18 5.74 -0.35
CA GLU A 79 -17.89 6.97 0.40
C GLU A 79 -16.78 7.80 -0.26
N VAL A 80 -15.70 7.15 -0.70
CA VAL A 80 -14.57 7.81 -1.36
C VAL A 80 -14.92 8.23 -2.78
N ALA A 81 -15.66 7.41 -3.54
CA ALA A 81 -16.12 7.76 -4.88
C ALA A 81 -17.02 9.01 -4.89
N ALA A 82 -17.86 9.18 -3.86
CA ALA A 82 -18.74 10.33 -3.70
C ALA A 82 -18.05 11.57 -3.08
N ALA A 83 -16.80 11.45 -2.63
CA ALA A 83 -16.12 12.52 -1.92
C ALA A 83 -15.49 13.55 -2.88
N GLY A 84 -15.92 14.80 -2.76
CA GLY A 84 -15.18 15.94 -3.36
C GLY A 84 -13.91 16.31 -2.59
N THR A 85 -13.82 15.94 -1.30
CA THR A 85 -12.62 16.14 -0.48
C THR A 85 -12.45 14.98 0.49
N LEU A 86 -11.27 14.36 0.47
CA LEU A 86 -10.88 13.27 1.38
C LEU A 86 -9.80 13.77 2.35
N LEU A 87 -10.13 13.85 3.64
CA LEU A 87 -9.21 14.23 4.70
C LEU A 87 -8.72 12.98 5.45
N LEU A 88 -7.42 12.71 5.40
CA LEU A 88 -6.78 11.57 6.07
C LEU A 88 -5.92 12.05 7.24
N GLY A 89 -6.20 11.53 8.44
CA GLY A 89 -5.31 11.66 9.59
C GLY A 89 -4.36 10.48 9.66
N VAL A 90 -3.07 10.71 9.43
CA VAL A 90 -2.09 9.64 9.21
C VAL A 90 -0.96 9.75 10.24
N PRO A 91 -1.13 9.24 11.47
CA PRO A 91 -0.02 9.16 12.41
C PRO A 91 1.02 8.16 11.89
N MET A 92 2.28 8.37 12.25
CA MET A 92 3.35 7.43 11.93
C MET A 92 3.57 6.48 13.09
N ASP A 93 3.17 5.21 12.89
CA ASP A 93 3.40 4.10 13.82
C ASP A 93 4.49 3.22 13.23
N ASN A 94 5.59 3.05 13.95
CA ASN A 94 6.76 2.25 13.53
C ASN A 94 7.15 2.47 12.05
N PHE A 95 7.34 3.75 11.67
CA PHE A 95 7.74 4.17 10.32
C PHE A 95 6.72 3.90 9.20
N SER A 96 5.46 3.60 9.55
CA SER A 96 4.38 3.37 8.59
C SER A 96 3.06 3.98 9.07
N VAL A 97 1.97 3.71 8.35
CA VAL A 97 0.60 4.02 8.77
C VAL A 97 0.07 2.96 9.74
N PRO A 98 -0.92 3.28 10.61
CA PRO A 98 -1.52 2.29 11.49
C PRO A 98 -2.17 1.15 10.71
N ALA A 99 -2.15 -0.07 11.26
CA ALA A 99 -2.70 -1.26 10.61
C ALA A 99 -4.18 -1.09 10.21
N ALA A 100 -4.99 -0.44 11.05
CA ALA A 100 -6.39 -0.18 10.74
C ALA A 100 -6.58 0.78 9.55
N LEU A 101 -5.70 1.78 9.41
CA LEU A 101 -5.72 2.67 8.25
C LEU A 101 -5.29 1.90 6.99
N LYS A 102 -4.30 1.01 7.09
CA LYS A 102 -3.91 0.14 5.97
C LYS A 102 -5.05 -0.79 5.53
N ALA A 103 -5.75 -1.42 6.47
CA ALA A 103 -6.90 -2.27 6.17
C ALA A 103 -8.04 -1.49 5.49
N TRP A 104 -8.25 -0.23 5.88
CA TRP A 104 -9.20 0.66 5.19
C TRP A 104 -8.74 1.01 3.77
N ILE A 105 -7.46 1.37 3.58
CA ILE A 105 -6.87 1.67 2.28
C ILE A 105 -7.02 0.48 1.34
N ASP A 106 -6.75 -0.73 1.82
CA ASP A 106 -6.82 -1.92 1.00
C ASP A 106 -8.24 -2.17 0.50
N ARG A 107 -9.25 -1.99 1.35
CA ARG A 107 -10.66 -2.13 0.95
C ARG A 107 -11.10 -1.09 -0.07
N VAL A 108 -10.76 0.20 0.11
CA VAL A 108 -11.15 1.21 -0.88
C VAL A 108 -10.40 1.02 -2.20
N SER A 109 -9.25 0.34 -2.19
CA SER A 109 -8.45 0.04 -3.38
C SER A 109 -8.84 -1.29 -4.05
N PHE A 110 -10.05 -1.80 -3.78
CA PHE A 110 -10.57 -3.00 -4.44
C PHE A 110 -10.51 -2.84 -5.98
N PRO A 111 -10.24 -3.92 -6.74
CA PRO A 111 -10.16 -3.85 -8.20
C PRO A 111 -11.36 -3.11 -8.82
N ASN A 112 -11.07 -2.25 -9.80
CA ASN A 112 -12.03 -1.42 -10.53
C ASN A 112 -12.82 -0.39 -9.69
N ALA A 113 -12.54 -0.23 -8.39
CA ALA A 113 -13.26 0.72 -7.53
C ALA A 113 -13.19 2.17 -8.05
N PHE A 114 -12.05 2.56 -8.64
CA PHE A 114 -11.82 3.91 -9.16
C PHE A 114 -11.20 3.91 -10.56
N THR A 115 -11.54 2.92 -11.38
CA THR A 115 -11.15 2.86 -12.79
C THR A 115 -12.37 3.24 -13.64
N GLY A 116 -12.19 4.03 -14.70
CA GLY A 116 -13.27 4.27 -15.67
C GLY A 116 -13.42 3.09 -16.65
N PRO A 117 -14.57 2.97 -17.34
CA PRO A 117 -14.72 2.01 -18.43
C PRO A 117 -13.57 2.16 -19.45
N ASP A 118 -13.05 1.05 -19.97
CA ASP A 118 -11.94 1.01 -20.95
C ASP A 118 -10.63 1.65 -20.49
N GLY A 119 -10.38 1.71 -19.17
CA GLY A 119 -9.23 2.43 -18.61
C GLY A 119 -9.41 3.96 -18.65
N GLY A 120 -10.65 4.41 -18.83
CA GLY A 120 -11.05 5.81 -18.83
C GLY A 120 -10.78 6.52 -17.50
N ARG A 121 -11.14 7.80 -17.45
CA ARG A 121 -10.81 8.68 -16.32
C ARG A 121 -11.34 8.11 -15.00
N SER A 122 -10.47 8.09 -13.99
CA SER A 122 -10.83 7.74 -12.62
C SER A 122 -11.90 8.69 -12.06
N PRO A 123 -12.91 8.18 -11.32
CA PRO A 123 -13.88 9.02 -10.62
C PRO A 123 -13.24 9.92 -9.55
N LEU A 124 -12.01 9.62 -9.11
CA LEU A 124 -11.30 10.42 -8.10
C LEU A 124 -10.52 11.60 -8.67
N ARG A 125 -10.60 11.86 -9.98
CA ARG A 125 -9.76 12.89 -10.63
C ARG A 125 -9.95 14.28 -10.04
N GLU A 126 -11.17 14.62 -9.67
CA GLU A 126 -11.52 15.92 -9.09
C GLU A 126 -11.56 15.89 -7.55
N THR A 127 -11.28 14.73 -6.93
CA THR A 127 -11.26 14.57 -5.49
C THR A 127 -10.00 15.21 -4.89
N ARG A 128 -10.20 16.20 -4.01
CA ARG A 128 -9.10 16.80 -3.26
C ARG A 128 -8.70 15.92 -2.09
N VAL A 129 -7.48 15.40 -2.07
CA VAL A 129 -6.95 14.64 -0.93
C VAL A 129 -6.09 15.53 -0.04
N VAL A 130 -6.37 15.55 1.27
CA VAL A 130 -5.60 16.25 2.29
C VAL A 130 -5.10 15.23 3.32
N ALA A 131 -3.78 15.03 3.41
CA ALA A 131 -3.17 14.14 4.39
C ALA A 131 -2.51 14.92 5.52
N VAL A 132 -3.02 14.78 6.73
CA VAL A 132 -2.46 15.36 7.96
C VAL A 132 -1.62 14.30 8.65
N MET A 133 -0.29 14.43 8.50
CA MET A 133 0.67 13.50 9.07
C MET A 133 1.27 14.03 10.38
N ALA A 134 1.50 13.14 11.35
CA ALA A 134 2.30 13.47 12.53
C ALA A 134 3.30 12.35 12.84
N ARG A 135 4.49 12.73 13.27
CA ARG A 135 5.62 11.82 13.49
C ARG A 135 6.53 12.32 14.60
N GLY A 136 7.12 11.38 15.33
CA GLY A 136 8.10 11.67 16.39
C GLY A 136 9.47 11.98 15.81
N GLY A 137 9.79 13.26 15.67
CA GLY A 137 11.11 13.75 15.24
C GLY A 137 11.22 14.16 13.77
N GLY A 138 12.34 14.80 13.45
CA GLY A 138 12.66 15.27 12.11
C GLY A 138 13.41 14.21 11.29
N TYR A 139 12.96 14.00 10.06
CA TYR A 139 13.52 13.06 9.08
C TYR A 139 13.72 13.75 7.72
N GLY A 140 13.58 15.07 7.65
CA GLY A 140 13.98 15.83 6.47
C GLY A 140 15.51 15.89 6.37
N PRO A 141 16.07 16.36 5.24
CA PRO A 141 17.51 16.61 5.12
C PRO A 141 18.03 17.43 6.31
N GLY A 142 19.13 16.97 6.92
CA GLY A 142 19.76 17.64 8.08
C GLY A 142 19.09 17.38 9.44
N ALA A 143 17.98 16.65 9.51
CA ALA A 143 17.33 16.32 10.78
C ALA A 143 17.91 15.06 11.45
N PRO A 144 17.72 14.86 12.77
CA PRO A 144 18.33 13.75 13.52
C PRO A 144 18.06 12.35 12.95
N ARG A 145 16.93 12.16 12.25
CA ARG A 145 16.55 10.89 11.63
C ARG A 145 16.57 10.92 10.09
N ALA A 146 17.27 11.86 9.47
CA ALA A 146 17.32 12.02 8.00
C ALA A 146 17.73 10.74 7.25
N SER A 147 18.64 9.94 7.80
CA SER A 147 19.09 8.68 7.21
C SER A 147 17.96 7.65 7.05
N THR A 148 16.97 7.67 7.95
CA THR A 148 15.82 6.77 7.89
C THR A 148 14.77 7.15 6.83
N ALA A 149 14.79 8.39 6.34
CA ALA A 149 13.94 8.82 5.23
C ALA A 149 14.58 8.55 3.85
N THR A 150 15.88 8.31 3.81
CA THR A 150 16.65 8.31 2.56
C THR A 150 16.88 6.88 2.06
N SER A 151 15.84 6.26 1.50
CA SER A 151 16.00 5.20 0.50
C SER A 151 15.90 5.81 -0.90
N ARG A 152 16.78 6.78 -1.20
CA ARG A 152 17.18 7.02 -2.59
C ARG A 152 18.55 6.37 -2.72
N ARG A 153 18.58 5.12 -3.18
CA ARG A 153 19.83 4.58 -3.74
C ARG A 153 20.25 5.56 -4.83
N PRO A 154 21.44 6.17 -4.77
CA PRO A 154 21.99 6.80 -5.94
C PRO A 154 22.13 5.69 -6.97
N THR A 155 21.60 5.89 -8.18
CA THR A 155 21.96 5.11 -9.36
C THR A 155 23.42 5.43 -9.71
N GLY A 156 24.34 4.91 -8.90
CA GLY A 156 25.77 4.93 -9.12
C GLY A 156 26.25 3.49 -9.19
N ARG A 157 26.92 3.13 -10.30
CA ARG A 157 27.64 1.86 -10.44
C ARG A 157 28.60 1.73 -9.26
N ARG A 158 28.30 0.81 -8.35
CA ARG A 158 29.22 0.38 -7.30
C ARG A 158 30.07 -0.74 -7.88
N THR A 159 31.31 -0.45 -8.23
CA THR A 159 32.36 -1.48 -8.27
C THR A 159 32.70 -1.82 -6.82
N SER A 160 32.51 -3.07 -6.42
CA SER A 160 32.84 -3.53 -5.07
C SER A 160 34.33 -3.93 -5.03
N PRO A 161 35.11 -3.53 -4.00
CA PRO A 161 36.45 -4.03 -3.84
C PRO A 161 36.39 -5.52 -3.45
N ALA A 162 37.28 -6.30 -4.04
CA ALA A 162 37.42 -7.72 -3.73
C ALA A 162 38.04 -7.88 -2.34
N SER A 163 37.33 -8.55 -1.44
CA SER A 163 37.95 -9.28 -0.33
C SER A 163 37.44 -10.72 -0.38
N ALA A 164 38.40 -11.63 -0.22
CA ALA A 164 38.32 -13.02 -0.62
C ALA A 164 37.46 -13.87 0.34
N GLY A 165 36.80 -14.88 -0.22
CA GLY A 165 36.19 -15.96 0.56
C GLY A 165 34.82 -16.42 0.06
N ARG A 166 34.78 -17.04 -1.13
CA ARG A 166 33.63 -17.70 -1.79
C ARG A 166 32.56 -16.75 -2.34
N ARG A 167 32.49 -16.65 -3.68
CA ARG A 167 31.40 -16.01 -4.42
C ARG A 167 30.47 -17.09 -4.96
N THR A 168 29.27 -17.20 -4.40
CA THR A 168 28.16 -17.84 -5.12
C THR A 168 27.51 -16.76 -5.97
N THR A 169 27.60 -16.88 -7.29
CA THR A 169 26.90 -15.99 -8.23
C THR A 169 25.67 -16.73 -8.75
N CYS A 170 24.48 -16.32 -8.29
CA CYS A 170 23.21 -16.77 -8.86
C CYS A 170 22.62 -15.61 -9.66
N THR A 171 22.47 -15.78 -10.96
CA THR A 171 21.81 -14.81 -11.84
C THR A 171 20.34 -15.18 -11.93
N TRP A 172 19.46 -14.32 -11.41
CA TRP A 172 18.01 -14.45 -11.57
C TRP A 172 17.55 -13.55 -12.72
N TRP A 173 16.79 -14.12 -13.66
CA TRP A 173 16.12 -13.39 -14.74
C TRP A 173 14.61 -13.26 -14.46
N PRO A 174 13.94 -12.19 -14.94
CA PRO A 174 12.50 -11.97 -14.77
C PRO A 174 11.64 -13.07 -15.43
N PRO A 175 10.36 -13.22 -15.02
CA PRO A 175 9.57 -14.45 -15.16
C PRO A 175 9.15 -14.88 -16.58
N ASN A 176 9.60 -14.22 -17.66
CA ASN A 176 9.21 -14.53 -19.05
C ASN A 176 10.41 -14.82 -19.97
N SER A 177 11.43 -15.55 -19.50
CA SER A 177 12.54 -16.05 -20.35
C SER A 177 12.63 -17.58 -20.29
N PRO A 178 12.70 -18.32 -21.43
CA PRO A 178 12.65 -19.78 -21.46
C PRO A 178 14.03 -20.45 -21.29
N ALA A 179 14.82 -20.03 -20.29
CA ALA A 179 16.15 -20.61 -20.01
C ALA A 179 16.25 -21.09 -18.57
N SER A 180 16.66 -22.35 -18.39
CA SER A 180 16.80 -23.03 -17.11
C SER A 180 17.88 -22.42 -16.21
N THR A 181 17.60 -22.39 -14.90
CA THR A 181 18.53 -21.94 -13.85
C THR A 181 19.82 -22.77 -13.87
N SER A 182 20.98 -22.16 -14.10
CA SER A 182 22.28 -22.83 -13.94
C SER A 182 23.10 -22.18 -12.83
N CYS A 183 23.45 -22.95 -11.80
CA CYS A 183 24.44 -22.60 -10.79
C CYS A 183 25.68 -23.47 -10.97
N ARG A 184 26.89 -22.89 -10.93
CA ARG A 184 28.14 -23.64 -11.01
C ARG A 184 29.05 -23.25 -9.84
N SER A 185 29.63 -24.24 -9.18
CA SER A 185 30.54 -24.09 -8.03
C SER A 185 31.74 -25.02 -8.18
N SER A 186 32.95 -24.52 -7.86
CA SER A 186 34.19 -25.32 -7.85
C SER A 186 34.87 -25.24 -6.47
N PRO A 187 35.54 -26.32 -5.99
CA PRO A 187 36.20 -26.35 -4.69
C PRO A 187 37.70 -26.02 -4.78
N ALA A 188 38.26 -25.37 -3.76
CA ALA A 188 39.70 -25.20 -3.59
C ALA A 188 40.17 -26.07 -2.40
N TRP A 189 41.17 -26.92 -2.66
CA TRP A 189 41.63 -28.02 -1.80
C TRP A 189 42.74 -27.65 -0.79
N SER A 190 42.87 -28.53 0.22
CA SER A 190 44.06 -29.02 0.96
C SER A 190 44.83 -28.15 1.98
N THR A 191 45.05 -28.78 3.13
CA THR A 191 45.62 -28.38 4.43
C THR A 191 47.16 -28.36 4.52
N TRP A 192 47.72 -27.52 5.40
CA TRP A 192 49.04 -27.67 6.05
C TRP A 192 48.95 -27.26 7.54
N PRO A 193 49.77 -27.84 8.45
CA PRO A 193 49.61 -27.76 9.91
C PRO A 193 50.36 -26.55 10.54
N PRO A 194 50.10 -26.23 11.84
CA PRO A 194 50.59 -25.01 12.47
C PRO A 194 52.02 -25.13 13.06
N PRO A 195 52.73 -24.00 13.27
CA PRO A 195 54.02 -23.93 13.97
C PRO A 195 53.86 -23.64 15.49
N PRO A 196 54.96 -23.71 16.28
CA PRO A 196 55.20 -24.63 17.40
C PRO A 196 54.27 -24.49 18.62
#